data_AF-A0A084E6F3-F1
#
_entry.id   AF-A0A084E6F3-F1
#
_cell.length_a   1.000
_cell.length_b   1.000
_cell.length_c   1.000
_cell.angle_alpha   90.00
_cell.angle_beta   90.00
_cell.angle_gamma   90.00
#
_symmetry.space_group_name_H-M   'P 1'
#
loop_
_entity.id
_entity.type
_entity.pdbx_description
1 polymer ?
#
loop_
_entity_poly.entity_id
_entity_poly.type
_entity_poly.pdbx_seq_one_letter_code
_entity_poly.pdbx_strand_id
1 'polypeptide(L)'
;MATIAEQIAAFEAKRATLVTANENIMTKAADAGSTLDAEQEEQFDGNQADIDAIDKHLARLRAMEKSQAEKAAPIKGKSQEEGNQSRAPGAPTIIGTIDKGEKFEGQNYTRLVIAKTLARLDGVSAAGIAQQRWGKSDPNLVQVVRAAVAGGGTETGEWGAELVHIDRYTGDFIDFLYGQTVFDQLPLREVPANINIAGQDGAATAYWVGQSKSIPVTKADFFDVNLTPLKVAALAVVSKELLRDSSPSAEMLVRDALVSASAQRVDQTFFSTSAAAPNVSPAGILNGVTAISSAGPDVEGVIADVKALYAPFIAAKNAAGLEFATTQSLAKALGLMQNVMGNFAFPGLSANGGALLGDKLTAGDNVGAGDLILLKPSDIYKIGDRGVEVSLSTEAAIQMADNPDGASDTPVANASVVSMFQTESVAIKVVRPLNFAKRRASAVAYIGDADYGTPVVTP
;
A
#
# COMPACT_ATOMS: atom_id res chain seq x y z
N MET A 1 5.54 -12.50 30.24
CA MET A 1 5.18 -12.27 31.66
C MET A 1 4.25 -11.07 31.68
N ALA A 2 3.10 -11.14 32.38
CA ALA A 2 2.18 -10.00 32.47
C ALA A 2 2.88 -8.79 33.09
N THR A 3 2.63 -7.61 32.54
CA THR A 3 3.15 -6.32 33.04
C THR A 3 2.60 -6.01 34.44
N ILE A 4 3.27 -5.14 35.20
CA ILE A 4 2.80 -4.76 36.55
C ILE A 4 1.39 -4.12 36.48
N ALA A 5 1.10 -3.34 35.44
CA ALA A 5 -0.22 -2.75 35.23
C ALA A 5 -1.31 -3.82 34.99
N GLU A 6 -1.01 -4.84 34.17
CA GLU A 6 -1.92 -5.98 33.95
C GLU A 6 -2.13 -6.80 35.23
N GLN A 7 -1.10 -6.95 36.06
CA GLN A 7 -1.21 -7.62 37.36
C GLN A 7 -2.08 -6.84 38.34
N ILE A 8 -1.93 -5.51 38.42
CA ILE A 8 -2.78 -4.66 39.26
C ILE A 8 -4.25 -4.80 38.85
N ALA A 9 -4.55 -4.67 37.55
CA ALA A 9 -5.91 -4.81 37.04
C ALA A 9 -6.54 -6.18 37.35
N ALA A 10 -5.76 -7.27 37.24
CA ALA A 10 -6.23 -8.61 37.55
C ALA A 10 -6.55 -8.79 39.04
N PHE A 11 -5.72 -8.26 39.94
CA PHE A 11 -5.97 -8.33 41.39
C PHE A 11 -7.11 -7.42 41.85
N GLU A 12 -7.31 -6.26 41.21
CA GLU A 12 -8.47 -5.40 41.47
C GLU A 12 -9.78 -6.07 41.04
N ALA A 13 -9.79 -6.75 39.88
CA ALA A 13 -10.94 -7.53 39.44
C ALA A 13 -11.26 -8.68 40.41
N LYS A 14 -10.24 -9.42 40.87
CA LYS A 14 -10.42 -10.50 41.85
C LYS A 14 -10.95 -9.98 43.19
N ARG A 15 -10.44 -8.84 43.67
CA ARG A 15 -10.92 -8.17 44.87
C ARG A 15 -12.40 -7.78 44.74
N ALA A 16 -12.78 -7.17 43.62
CA ALA A 16 -14.17 -6.78 43.37
C ALA A 16 -15.12 -7.98 43.42
N THR A 17 -14.72 -9.12 42.84
CA THR A 17 -15.52 -10.36 42.90
C THR A 17 -15.73 -10.84 44.34
N LEU A 18 -14.69 -10.82 45.19
CA LEU A 18 -14.80 -11.26 46.59
C LEU A 18 -15.64 -10.30 47.44
N VAL A 19 -15.51 -8.98 47.21
CA VAL A 19 -16.34 -7.97 47.89
C VAL A 19 -17.81 -8.17 47.54
N THR A 20 -18.14 -8.35 46.25
CA THR A 20 -19.51 -8.64 45.82
C THR A 20 -20.02 -9.97 46.40
N ALA A 21 -19.17 -10.98 46.57
CA ALA A 21 -19.56 -12.23 47.23
C ALA A 21 -19.94 -12.00 48.70
N ASN A 22 -19.17 -11.19 49.44
CA ASN A 22 -19.47 -10.83 50.84
C ASN A 22 -20.72 -9.94 50.96
N GLU A 23 -20.92 -8.99 50.05
CA GLU A 23 -22.15 -8.18 49.99
C GLU A 23 -23.39 -9.07 49.78
N ASN A 24 -23.29 -10.08 48.91
CA ASN A 24 -24.39 -11.02 48.66
C ASN A 24 -24.70 -11.89 49.89
N ILE A 25 -23.69 -12.31 50.66
CA ILE A 25 -23.86 -13.05 51.91
C ILE A 25 -24.61 -12.17 52.93
N MET A 26 -24.17 -10.93 53.11
CA MET A 26 -24.79 -9.98 54.05
C MET A 26 -26.22 -9.59 53.64
N THR A 27 -26.47 -9.41 52.34
CA THR A 27 -27.81 -9.08 51.83
C THR A 27 -28.78 -10.25 52.07
N LYS A 28 -28.35 -11.50 51.85
CA LYS A 28 -29.17 -12.69 52.13
C LYS A 28 -29.50 -12.83 53.62
N ALA A 29 -28.54 -12.54 54.50
CA ALA A 29 -28.78 -12.57 55.95
C ALA A 29 -29.75 -11.45 56.38
N ALA A 30 -29.62 -10.25 55.80
CA ALA A 30 -30.53 -9.12 56.05
C ALA A 30 -31.96 -9.41 55.58
N ASP A 31 -32.13 -9.99 54.38
CA ASP A 31 -33.44 -10.36 53.84
C ASP A 31 -34.12 -11.47 54.65
N ALA A 32 -33.34 -12.38 55.25
CA ALA A 32 -33.85 -13.45 56.10
C ALA A 32 -34.13 -12.99 57.55
N GLY A 33 -33.70 -11.78 57.95
CA GLY A 33 -33.83 -11.28 59.31
C GLY A 33 -33.08 -12.11 60.36
N SER A 34 -32.10 -12.90 59.94
CA SER A 34 -31.29 -13.80 60.78
C SER A 34 -29.83 -13.38 60.80
N THR A 35 -29.08 -13.82 61.81
CA THR A 35 -27.62 -13.75 61.78
C THR A 35 -27.07 -14.74 60.74
N LEU A 36 -25.79 -14.60 60.39
CA LEU A 36 -25.08 -15.55 59.53
C LEU A 36 -25.13 -16.95 60.17
N ASP A 37 -25.35 -17.97 59.34
CA ASP A 37 -25.15 -19.36 59.74
C ASP A 37 -23.64 -19.71 59.75
N ALA A 38 -23.28 -20.87 60.31
CA ALA A 38 -21.87 -21.25 60.48
C ALA A 38 -21.11 -21.40 59.14
N GLU A 39 -21.80 -21.75 58.05
CA GLU A 39 -21.20 -21.88 56.71
C GLU A 39 -21.00 -20.50 56.06
N GLN A 40 -21.94 -19.58 56.26
CA GLN A 40 -21.87 -18.19 55.79
C GLN A 40 -20.81 -17.39 56.54
N GLU A 41 -20.66 -17.62 57.84
CA GLU A 41 -19.63 -16.99 58.68
C GLU A 41 -18.23 -17.44 58.23
N GLU A 42 -18.02 -18.74 58.01
CA GLU A 42 -16.75 -19.27 57.49
C GLU A 42 -16.41 -18.74 56.09
N GLN A 43 -17.41 -18.65 55.19
CA GLN A 43 -17.21 -18.10 53.85
C GLN A 43 -16.91 -16.59 53.86
N PHE A 44 -17.60 -15.83 54.71
CA PHE A 44 -17.38 -14.39 54.84
C PHE A 44 -15.98 -14.10 55.38
N ASP A 45 -15.58 -14.80 56.44
CA ASP A 45 -14.26 -14.64 57.07
C ASP A 45 -13.13 -15.11 56.14
N GLY A 46 -13.35 -16.20 55.39
CA GLY A 46 -12.41 -16.68 54.37
C GLY A 46 -12.22 -15.67 53.23
N ASN A 47 -13.31 -15.14 52.69
CA ASN A 47 -13.25 -14.10 51.66
C ASN A 47 -12.61 -12.80 52.19
N GLN A 48 -12.86 -12.45 53.45
CA GLN A 48 -12.27 -11.25 54.08
C GLN A 48 -10.75 -11.41 54.24
N ALA A 49 -10.27 -12.60 54.65
CA ALA A 49 -8.84 -12.90 54.71
C ALA A 49 -8.17 -12.82 53.33
N ASP A 50 -8.85 -13.28 52.28
CA ASP A 50 -8.37 -13.19 50.90
C ASP A 50 -8.34 -11.74 50.39
N ILE A 51 -9.34 -10.92 50.72
CA ILE A 51 -9.36 -9.48 50.40
C ILE A 51 -8.17 -8.78 51.06
N ASP A 52 -7.90 -9.04 52.34
CA ASP A 52 -6.78 -8.45 53.07
C ASP A 52 -5.42 -8.88 52.47
N ALA A 53 -5.31 -10.11 51.99
CA ALA A 53 -4.12 -10.61 51.31
C ALA A 53 -3.91 -9.91 49.96
N ILE A 54 -4.99 -9.71 49.18
CA ILE A 54 -4.96 -9.00 47.90
C ILE A 54 -4.60 -7.53 48.10
N ASP A 55 -5.16 -6.84 49.08
CA ASP A 55 -4.88 -5.44 49.36
C ASP A 55 -3.40 -5.21 49.74
N LYS A 56 -2.82 -6.11 50.54
CA LYS A 56 -1.37 -6.11 50.82
C LYS A 56 -0.53 -6.33 49.56
N HIS A 57 -0.99 -7.17 48.62
CA HIS A 57 -0.27 -7.42 47.38
C HIS A 57 -0.37 -6.24 46.40
N LEU A 58 -1.55 -5.64 46.25
CA LEU A 58 -1.76 -4.43 45.45
C LEU A 58 -0.90 -3.26 45.93
N ALA A 59 -0.76 -3.08 47.25
CA ALA A 59 0.15 -2.07 47.81
C ALA A 59 1.62 -2.29 47.38
N ARG A 60 2.09 -3.54 47.34
CA ARG A 60 3.45 -3.88 46.87
C ARG A 60 3.59 -3.65 45.36
N LEU A 61 2.59 -4.03 44.56
CA LEU A 61 2.60 -3.83 43.11
C LEU A 61 2.62 -2.34 42.75
N ARG A 62 1.79 -1.52 43.40
CA ARG A 62 1.77 -0.06 43.21
C ARG A 62 3.07 0.60 43.67
N ALA A 63 3.70 0.10 44.74
CA ALA A 63 5.03 0.56 45.16
C ALA A 63 6.12 0.21 44.11
N MET A 64 6.04 -0.98 43.51
CA MET A 64 6.93 -1.36 42.40
C MET A 64 6.67 -0.54 41.14
N GLU A 65 5.41 -0.28 40.79
CA GLU A 65 5.04 0.59 39.67
C GLU A 65 5.61 2.00 39.85
N LYS A 66 5.48 2.58 41.05
CA LYS A 66 6.08 3.87 41.39
C LYS A 66 7.60 3.84 41.28
N SER A 67 8.25 2.78 41.78
CA SER A 67 9.71 2.62 41.64
C SER A 67 10.15 2.44 40.18
N GLN A 68 9.34 1.78 39.33
CA GLN A 68 9.61 1.67 37.90
C GLN A 68 9.42 3.02 37.20
N ALA A 69 8.42 3.80 37.59
CA ALA A 69 8.21 5.15 37.07
C ALA A 69 9.37 6.09 37.43
N GLU A 70 9.95 5.97 38.62
CA GLU A 70 11.13 6.75 39.05
C GLU A 70 12.44 6.28 38.39
N LYS A 71 12.54 5.00 38.00
CA LYS A 71 13.67 4.45 37.22
C LYS A 71 13.55 4.67 35.72
N ALA A 72 12.38 5.07 35.22
CA ALA A 72 12.21 5.47 33.83
C ALA A 72 12.99 6.79 33.62
N ALA A 73 14.04 6.72 32.80
CA ALA A 73 14.81 7.90 32.45
C ALA A 73 13.88 8.98 31.85
N PRO A 74 13.95 10.25 32.31
CA PRO A 74 13.13 11.29 31.74
C PRO A 74 13.45 11.47 30.26
N ILE A 75 12.43 11.42 29.40
CA ILE A 75 12.54 11.70 27.97
C ILE A 75 12.93 13.18 27.82
N LYS A 76 14.21 13.46 27.63
CA LYS A 76 14.68 14.78 27.20
C LYS A 76 14.53 14.87 25.69
N GLY A 77 13.39 15.35 25.23
CA GLY A 77 13.07 15.53 23.81
C GLY A 77 13.05 17.00 23.41
N LYS A 78 14.20 17.67 23.41
CA LYS A 78 14.29 19.05 22.88
C LYS A 78 14.89 19.13 21.48
N SER A 79 15.48 18.04 20.97
CA SER A 79 15.85 17.89 19.56
C SER A 79 15.66 16.44 19.08
N GLN A 80 15.51 16.26 17.77
CA GLN A 80 15.34 14.96 17.11
C GLN A 80 16.58 14.06 17.28
N GLU A 81 17.77 14.66 17.44
CA GLU A 81 19.03 13.95 17.70
C GLU A 81 19.10 13.37 19.12
N GLU A 82 18.65 14.12 20.14
CA GLU A 82 18.61 13.62 21.53
C GLU A 82 17.56 12.50 21.70
N GLY A 83 16.47 12.57 20.94
CA GLY A 83 15.41 11.55 20.91
C GLY A 83 15.88 10.21 20.36
N ASN A 84 16.78 10.21 19.37
CA ASN A 84 17.32 8.99 18.77
C ASN A 84 18.42 8.33 19.63
N GLN A 85 19.26 9.12 20.30
CA GLN A 85 20.31 8.58 21.19
C GLN A 85 19.76 7.98 22.49
N SER A 86 18.52 8.32 22.86
CA SER A 86 17.85 7.81 24.05
C SER A 86 17.28 6.38 23.88
N ARG A 87 17.24 5.86 22.64
CA ARG A 87 16.85 4.47 22.35
C ARG A 87 18.14 3.64 22.32
N ALA A 88 18.18 2.57 23.11
CA ALA A 88 19.37 1.74 23.32
C ALA A 88 20.12 1.38 22.01
N PRO A 89 21.47 1.29 22.04
CA PRO A 89 22.28 0.94 20.87
C PRO A 89 22.14 -0.56 20.58
N GLY A 90 21.06 -0.94 19.91
CA GLY A 90 20.75 -2.32 19.57
C GLY A 90 20.11 -2.38 18.21
N ALA A 91 20.91 -2.79 17.22
CA ALA A 91 20.60 -2.97 15.80
C ALA A 91 20.36 -1.67 15.00
N PRO A 92 21.08 -1.45 13.88
CA PRO A 92 20.74 -0.37 12.97
C PRO A 92 19.40 -0.71 12.32
N THR A 93 18.33 -0.12 12.82
CA THR A 93 17.11 0.03 12.03
C THR A 93 17.51 0.84 10.81
N ILE A 94 17.49 0.23 9.63
CA ILE A 94 17.58 0.93 8.35
C ILE A 94 16.27 1.71 8.22
N ILE A 95 16.23 2.86 8.87
CA ILE A 95 15.32 3.92 8.50
C ILE A 95 15.85 4.39 7.14
N GLY A 96 14.97 4.49 6.15
CA GLY A 96 15.22 5.22 4.90
C GLY A 96 15.55 6.68 5.23
N THR A 97 16.74 6.92 5.75
CA THR A 97 17.30 8.25 5.87
C THR A 97 17.55 8.70 4.45
N ILE A 98 16.64 9.53 3.95
CA ILE A 98 16.90 10.60 2.99
C ILE A 98 18.34 11.05 3.23
N ASP A 99 19.21 10.85 2.26
CA ASP A 99 20.62 11.23 2.43
C ASP A 99 20.65 12.74 2.72
N LYS A 100 21.60 13.24 3.52
CA LYS A 100 21.59 14.64 4.02
C LYS A 100 21.54 15.71 2.90
N GLY A 101 21.75 15.32 1.64
CA GLY A 101 21.65 16.15 0.42
C GLY A 101 20.37 16.01 -0.42
N GLU A 102 19.44 15.13 -0.03
CA GLU A 102 18.16 14.93 -0.69
C GLU A 102 17.08 15.81 -0.07
N LYS A 103 16.45 16.66 -0.89
CA LYS A 103 15.30 17.49 -0.51
C LYS A 103 13.97 16.76 -0.74
N PHE A 104 13.98 15.67 -1.53
CA PHE A 104 12.82 14.84 -1.84
C PHE A 104 13.26 13.44 -2.30
N GLU A 105 12.38 12.46 -2.15
CA GLU A 105 12.61 11.05 -2.49
C GLU A 105 12.86 10.86 -4.00
N GLY A 106 13.82 10.00 -4.35
CA GLY A 106 14.27 9.76 -5.73
C GLY A 106 15.04 10.92 -6.39
N GLN A 107 15.44 11.96 -5.64
CA GLN A 107 16.18 13.10 -6.20
C GLN A 107 17.54 12.68 -6.75
N ASN A 108 18.26 11.83 -6.03
CA ASN A 108 19.58 11.39 -6.46
C ASN A 108 19.52 10.47 -7.68
N TYR A 109 18.42 9.72 -7.88
CA TYR A 109 18.19 8.98 -9.13
C TYR A 109 18.04 9.92 -10.33
N THR A 110 17.23 10.98 -10.22
CA THR A 110 17.08 11.99 -11.29
C THR A 110 18.43 12.62 -11.63
N ARG A 111 19.18 13.06 -10.61
CA ARG A 111 20.49 13.69 -10.80
C ARG A 111 21.50 12.72 -11.43
N LEU A 112 21.42 11.43 -11.11
CA LEU A 112 22.23 10.39 -11.76
C LEU A 112 21.85 10.22 -13.24
N VAL A 113 20.56 10.21 -13.58
CA VAL A 113 20.09 10.19 -14.98
C VAL A 113 20.58 11.42 -15.73
N ILE A 114 20.54 12.61 -15.12
CA ILE A 114 21.01 13.87 -15.71
C ILE A 114 22.54 13.87 -15.89
N ALA A 115 23.29 13.37 -14.90
CA ALA A 115 24.73 13.24 -15.02
C ALA A 115 25.11 12.34 -16.20
N LYS A 116 24.38 11.23 -16.39
CA LYS A 116 24.59 10.29 -17.50
C LYS A 116 24.15 10.89 -18.85
N THR A 117 23.06 11.65 -18.91
CA THR A 117 22.64 12.31 -20.16
C THR A 117 23.61 13.39 -20.60
N LEU A 118 24.01 14.28 -19.68
CA LEU A 118 24.97 15.33 -19.98
C LEU A 118 26.36 14.77 -20.31
N ALA A 119 26.76 13.67 -19.66
CA ALA A 119 27.99 12.96 -20.00
C ALA A 119 27.99 12.44 -21.43
N ARG A 120 26.84 11.91 -21.87
CA ARG A 120 26.63 11.44 -23.24
C ARG A 120 26.61 12.59 -24.25
N LEU A 121 26.08 13.76 -23.86
CA LEU A 121 25.97 14.96 -24.70
C LEU A 121 27.31 15.68 -24.90
N ASP A 122 28.04 15.94 -23.81
CA ASP A 122 29.24 16.76 -23.83
C ASP A 122 30.52 15.91 -23.98
N GLY A 123 30.40 14.57 -23.99
CA GLY A 123 31.53 13.64 -24.11
C GLY A 123 32.43 13.60 -22.88
N VAL A 124 31.95 14.09 -21.74
CA VAL A 124 32.68 14.19 -20.47
C VAL A 124 32.21 13.08 -19.52
N SER A 125 33.06 12.65 -18.58
CA SER A 125 32.65 11.66 -17.58
C SER A 125 31.45 12.14 -16.74
N ALA A 126 30.47 11.26 -16.52
CA ALA A 126 29.29 11.55 -15.68
C ALA A 126 29.68 11.97 -14.26
N ALA A 127 30.76 11.40 -13.73
CA ALA A 127 31.34 11.78 -12.45
C ALA A 127 31.88 13.22 -12.46
N GLY A 128 32.48 13.69 -13.57
CA GLY A 128 32.98 15.06 -13.72
C GLY A 128 31.86 16.09 -13.74
N ILE A 129 30.75 15.78 -14.42
CA ILE A 129 29.57 16.65 -14.46
C ILE A 129 28.87 16.66 -13.10
N ALA A 130 28.73 15.50 -12.46
CA ALA A 130 28.18 15.41 -11.12
C ALA A 130 29.02 16.20 -10.10
N GLN A 131 30.34 16.14 -10.21
CA GLN A 131 31.25 16.91 -9.35
C GLN A 131 31.16 18.42 -9.59
N GLN A 132 31.00 18.86 -10.84
CA GLN A 132 30.83 20.28 -11.15
C GLN A 132 29.49 20.84 -10.66
N ARG A 133 28.39 20.10 -10.83
CA ARG A 133 27.04 20.58 -10.48
C ARG A 133 26.66 20.34 -9.01
N TRP A 134 26.98 19.17 -8.47
CA TRP A 134 26.49 18.74 -7.14
C TRP A 134 27.61 18.40 -6.16
N GLY A 135 28.88 18.44 -6.54
CA GLY A 135 29.99 18.10 -5.64
C GLY A 135 30.13 18.97 -4.39
N LYS A 136 29.50 20.16 -4.37
CA LYS A 136 29.43 21.03 -3.18
C LYS A 136 28.24 20.75 -2.27
N SER A 137 27.15 20.20 -2.82
CA SER A 137 25.87 20.03 -2.14
C SER A 137 25.61 18.58 -1.74
N ASP A 138 26.10 17.62 -2.51
CA ASP A 138 25.96 16.19 -2.24
C ASP A 138 27.21 15.42 -2.74
N PRO A 139 28.24 15.25 -1.88
CA PRO A 139 29.44 14.50 -2.22
C PRO A 139 29.19 13.00 -2.44
N ASN A 140 28.17 12.42 -1.79
CA ASN A 140 27.82 11.01 -1.89
C ASN A 140 27.29 10.67 -3.28
N LEU A 141 26.43 11.54 -3.84
CA LEU A 141 25.95 11.41 -5.22
C LEU A 141 27.09 11.36 -6.25
N VAL A 142 28.15 12.15 -6.06
CA VAL A 142 29.31 12.16 -6.98
C VAL A 142 30.04 10.82 -6.95
N GLN A 143 30.16 10.19 -5.78
CA GLN A 143 30.78 8.87 -5.63
C GLN A 143 29.91 7.77 -6.25
N VAL A 144 28.59 7.85 -6.08
CA VAL A 144 27.59 6.94 -6.67
C VAL A 144 27.62 7.01 -8.21
N VAL A 145 27.62 8.22 -8.77
CA VAL A 145 27.73 8.42 -10.23
C VAL A 145 29.08 7.93 -10.76
N ARG A 146 30.16 8.08 -9.99
CA ARG A 146 31.49 7.54 -10.35
C ARG A 146 31.54 6.02 -10.32
N ALA A 147 30.96 5.41 -9.29
CA ALA A 147 30.89 3.94 -9.15
C ALA A 147 30.03 3.31 -10.26
N ALA A 148 28.93 3.95 -10.68
CA ALA A 148 28.06 3.44 -11.73
C ALA A 148 28.70 3.42 -13.15
N VAL A 149 29.87 4.05 -13.33
CA VAL A 149 30.59 4.11 -14.62
C VAL A 149 31.77 3.12 -14.67
N ALA A 150 32.25 2.64 -13.52
CA ALA A 150 33.29 1.62 -13.47
C ALA A 150 32.66 0.22 -13.41
N GLY A 151 32.92 -0.62 -14.41
CA GLY A 151 32.46 -2.01 -14.41
C GLY A 151 33.04 -2.78 -13.22
N GLY A 152 32.20 -3.22 -12.29
CA GLY A 152 32.61 -3.85 -11.03
C GLY A 152 32.74 -5.38 -11.13
N GLY A 153 33.90 -5.89 -10.70
CA GLY A 153 34.12 -7.31 -10.39
C GLY A 153 33.64 -7.67 -8.98
N THR A 154 33.39 -8.96 -8.75
CA THR A 154 32.59 -9.53 -7.65
C THR A 154 33.39 -10.00 -6.41
N GLU A 155 34.47 -9.31 -6.02
CA GLU A 155 35.23 -9.71 -4.81
C GLU A 155 35.03 -8.73 -3.65
N THR A 156 34.79 -9.30 -2.46
CA THR A 156 34.50 -8.56 -1.23
C THR A 156 35.79 -7.96 -0.66
N GLY A 157 35.92 -6.64 -0.74
CA GLY A 157 36.98 -5.89 -0.06
C GLY A 157 37.32 -4.51 -0.65
N GLU A 158 36.93 -4.24 -1.90
CA GLU A 158 37.07 -2.91 -2.53
C GLU A 158 35.80 -2.57 -3.33
N TRP A 159 35.48 -1.27 -3.44
CA TRP A 159 34.48 -0.69 -4.38
C TRP A 159 33.13 -1.45 -4.52
N GLY A 160 32.52 -1.81 -3.40
CA GLY A 160 31.19 -2.45 -3.38
C GLY A 160 30.16 -1.77 -2.45
N ALA A 161 30.62 -0.93 -1.52
CA ALA A 161 29.71 -0.20 -0.62
C ALA A 161 28.87 0.82 -1.41
N GLU A 162 29.45 1.47 -2.42
CA GLU A 162 28.78 2.43 -3.29
C GLU A 162 27.75 1.80 -4.25
N LEU A 163 27.86 0.50 -4.56
CA LEU A 163 26.82 -0.22 -5.33
C LEU A 163 25.55 -0.43 -4.50
N VAL A 164 25.69 -0.70 -3.18
CA VAL A 164 24.55 -0.72 -2.26
C VAL A 164 23.85 0.64 -2.23
N HIS A 165 24.61 1.73 -2.37
CA HIS A 165 24.05 3.08 -2.47
C HIS A 165 23.35 3.32 -3.82
N ILE A 166 23.88 2.81 -4.95
CA ILE A 166 23.20 2.86 -6.26
C ILE A 166 21.85 2.11 -6.20
N ASP A 167 21.85 0.89 -5.67
CA ASP A 167 20.64 0.07 -5.53
C ASP A 167 19.60 0.75 -4.63
N ARG A 168 20.05 1.45 -3.57
CA ARG A 168 19.17 2.24 -2.69
C ARG A 168 18.52 3.43 -3.39
N TYR A 169 19.25 4.18 -4.22
CA TYR A 169 18.67 5.34 -4.93
C TYR A 169 17.72 4.93 -6.05
N THR A 170 17.99 3.82 -6.74
CA THR A 170 16.98 3.19 -7.63
C THR A 170 15.78 2.70 -6.84
N GLY A 171 16.00 2.15 -5.63
CA GLY A 171 14.95 1.73 -4.70
C GLY A 171 14.02 2.87 -4.32
N ASP A 172 14.53 4.02 -3.85
CA ASP A 172 13.70 5.16 -3.44
C ASP A 172 12.85 5.75 -4.59
N PHE A 173 13.37 5.78 -5.82
CA PHE A 173 12.58 6.22 -6.98
C PHE A 173 11.47 5.21 -7.35
N ILE A 174 11.77 3.93 -7.19
CA ILE A 174 10.82 2.84 -7.43
C ILE A 174 9.75 2.82 -6.33
N ASP A 175 10.13 3.00 -5.06
CA ASP A 175 9.22 3.11 -3.92
C ASP A 175 8.31 4.33 -4.04
N PHE A 176 8.84 5.47 -4.52
CA PHE A 176 8.02 6.64 -4.87
C PHE A 176 7.01 6.33 -5.99
N LEU A 177 7.43 5.62 -7.05
CA LEU A 177 6.56 5.22 -8.16
C LEU A 177 5.45 4.25 -7.69
N TYR A 178 5.81 3.26 -6.87
CA TYR A 178 4.86 2.29 -6.31
C TYR A 178 3.94 2.90 -5.24
N GLY A 179 4.40 3.93 -4.54
CA GLY A 179 3.57 4.70 -3.60
C GLY A 179 2.47 5.51 -4.28
N GLN A 180 2.64 5.86 -5.57
CA GLN A 180 1.66 6.66 -6.32
C GLN A 180 0.57 5.85 -7.03
N THR A 181 0.80 4.56 -7.31
CA THR A 181 -0.16 3.71 -8.01
C THR A 181 -1.02 2.93 -7.01
N VAL A 182 -2.34 2.97 -7.18
CA VAL A 182 -3.23 2.11 -6.39
C VAL A 182 -2.96 0.64 -6.73
N PHE A 183 -2.60 0.35 -7.98
CA PHE A 183 -2.22 -0.99 -8.43
C PHE A 183 -1.07 -1.62 -7.63
N ASP A 184 0.00 -0.87 -7.33
CA ASP A 184 1.17 -1.43 -6.64
C ASP A 184 0.99 -1.47 -5.11
N GLN A 185 0.08 -0.65 -4.55
CA GLN A 185 -0.31 -0.71 -3.14
C GLN A 185 -1.14 -1.95 -2.77
N LEU A 186 -1.75 -2.61 -3.76
CA LEU A 186 -2.52 -3.82 -3.56
C LEU A 186 -1.60 -5.06 -3.47
N PRO A 187 -1.81 -5.96 -2.50
CA PRO A 187 -1.00 -7.17 -2.33
C PRO A 187 -1.40 -8.25 -3.35
N LEU A 188 -1.23 -7.96 -4.65
CA LEU A 188 -1.56 -8.86 -5.75
C LEU A 188 -0.60 -10.05 -5.81
N ARG A 189 -1.07 -11.16 -6.37
CA ARG A 189 -0.25 -12.37 -6.47
C ARG A 189 0.72 -12.30 -7.65
N GLU A 190 2.00 -12.35 -7.33
CA GLU A 190 3.07 -12.37 -8.34
C GLU A 190 3.22 -13.74 -8.99
N VAL A 191 3.35 -13.71 -10.32
CA VAL A 191 3.61 -14.89 -11.13
C VAL A 191 4.67 -14.60 -12.18
N PRO A 192 5.50 -15.60 -12.56
CA PRO A 192 6.45 -15.44 -13.66
C PRO A 192 5.76 -15.04 -14.96
N ALA A 193 6.50 -14.38 -15.86
CA ALA A 193 6.03 -14.05 -17.20
C ALA A 193 5.97 -15.29 -18.11
N ASN A 194 5.11 -15.25 -19.14
CA ASN A 194 5.00 -16.26 -20.20
C ASN A 194 4.65 -17.67 -19.72
N ILE A 195 3.84 -17.77 -18.67
CA ILE A 195 3.31 -19.06 -18.21
C ILE A 195 1.80 -19.11 -18.40
N ASN A 196 1.32 -20.31 -18.71
CA ASN A 196 -0.10 -20.63 -18.67
C ASN A 196 -0.42 -21.09 -17.26
N ILE A 197 -1.30 -20.36 -16.59
CA ILE A 197 -1.74 -20.70 -15.24
C ILE A 197 -3.21 -21.04 -15.32
N ALA A 198 -3.60 -22.14 -14.71
CA ALA A 198 -5.00 -22.46 -14.52
C ALA A 198 -5.65 -21.43 -13.57
N GLY A 199 -6.53 -20.60 -14.11
CA GLY A 199 -7.64 -20.02 -13.38
C GLY A 199 -8.55 -21.13 -12.87
N GLN A 200 -9.18 -20.93 -11.71
CA GLN A 200 -10.03 -21.93 -11.09
C GLN A 200 -11.42 -21.34 -10.89
N ASP A 201 -12.41 -21.87 -11.59
CA ASP A 201 -13.80 -21.53 -11.36
C ASP A 201 -14.51 -22.73 -10.72
N GLY A 202 -15.08 -22.55 -9.52
CA GLY A 202 -15.69 -23.65 -8.76
C GLY A 202 -14.79 -24.33 -7.71
N ALA A 203 -15.43 -24.75 -6.63
CA ALA A 203 -14.82 -25.43 -5.50
C ALA A 203 -15.10 -26.93 -5.54
N ALA A 204 -14.06 -27.74 -5.33
CA ALA A 204 -14.22 -29.16 -5.13
C ALA A 204 -14.94 -29.44 -3.80
N THR A 205 -16.02 -30.20 -3.82
CA THR A 205 -16.78 -30.64 -2.64
C THR A 205 -16.30 -32.00 -2.14
N ALA A 206 -16.08 -32.12 -0.82
CA ALA A 206 -15.85 -33.42 -0.19
C ALA A 206 -17.17 -34.04 0.27
N TYR A 207 -17.28 -35.37 0.21
CA TYR A 207 -18.48 -36.11 0.59
C TYR A 207 -18.18 -37.05 1.75
N TRP A 208 -19.06 -37.10 2.75
CA TRP A 208 -19.10 -38.20 3.71
C TRP A 208 -19.66 -39.44 3.01
N VAL A 209 -18.93 -40.55 3.06
CA VAL A 209 -19.32 -41.80 2.39
C VAL A 209 -19.62 -42.87 3.43
N GLY A 210 -20.73 -43.58 3.24
CA GLY A 210 -21.08 -44.75 4.05
C GLY A 210 -20.14 -45.92 3.75
N GLN A 211 -19.97 -46.82 4.72
CA GLN A 211 -19.15 -48.02 4.54
C GLN A 211 -19.66 -48.83 3.32
N SER A 212 -18.72 -49.26 2.47
CA SER A 212 -18.99 -50.04 1.24
C SER A 212 -19.77 -49.30 0.14
N LYS A 213 -19.77 -47.95 0.13
CA LYS A 213 -20.32 -47.16 -0.99
C LYS A 213 -19.22 -46.49 -1.80
N SER A 214 -19.44 -46.39 -3.11
CA SER A 214 -18.54 -45.69 -4.03
C SER A 214 -18.48 -44.19 -3.70
N ILE A 215 -17.27 -43.63 -3.72
CA ILE A 215 -17.04 -42.21 -3.48
C ILE A 215 -17.44 -41.41 -4.73
N PRO A 216 -18.32 -40.39 -4.63
CA PRO A 216 -18.62 -39.52 -5.76
C PRO A 216 -17.38 -38.77 -6.24
N VAL A 217 -17.21 -38.69 -7.57
CA VAL A 217 -16.13 -37.90 -8.18
C VAL A 217 -16.47 -36.42 -8.08
N THR A 218 -15.48 -35.62 -7.72
CA THR A 218 -15.60 -34.17 -7.63
C THR A 218 -14.92 -33.53 -8.83
N LYS A 219 -15.61 -32.58 -9.49
CA LYS A 219 -15.07 -31.80 -10.59
C LYS A 219 -14.83 -30.38 -10.13
N ALA A 220 -13.61 -29.87 -10.34
CA ALA A 220 -13.32 -28.45 -10.30
C ALA A 220 -13.15 -27.98 -11.74
N ASP A 221 -13.76 -26.86 -12.10
CA ASP A 221 -13.58 -26.28 -13.43
C ASP A 221 -12.34 -25.36 -13.42
N PHE A 222 -11.55 -25.44 -14.49
CA PHE A 222 -10.36 -24.65 -14.67
C PHE A 222 -10.42 -23.97 -16.03
N PHE A 223 -9.86 -22.77 -16.12
CA PHE A 223 -9.69 -22.06 -17.38
C PHE A 223 -8.24 -21.57 -17.50
N ASP A 224 -7.73 -21.47 -18.71
CA ASP A 224 -6.35 -21.03 -18.92
C ASP A 224 -6.25 -19.50 -18.86
N VAL A 225 -5.34 -19.02 -18.02
CA VAL A 225 -4.91 -17.62 -17.97
C VAL A 225 -3.51 -17.54 -18.54
N ASN A 226 -3.36 -16.85 -19.67
CA ASN A 226 -2.06 -16.59 -20.29
C ASN A 226 -1.63 -15.15 -20.02
N LEU A 227 -0.46 -14.99 -19.43
CA LEU A 227 0.13 -13.69 -19.09
C LEU A 227 1.41 -13.47 -19.88
N THR A 228 1.29 -12.81 -21.03
CA THR A 228 2.42 -12.30 -21.82
C THR A 228 2.83 -10.92 -21.32
N PRO A 229 4.13 -10.59 -21.23
CA PRO A 229 4.57 -9.23 -20.89
C PRO A 229 4.05 -8.21 -21.92
N LEU A 230 3.23 -7.28 -21.47
CA LEU A 230 2.88 -6.08 -22.22
C LEU A 230 3.71 -4.91 -21.68
N LYS A 231 3.78 -3.79 -22.41
CA LYS A 231 4.60 -2.64 -22.04
C LYS A 231 3.75 -1.38 -21.91
N VAL A 232 3.93 -0.67 -20.82
CA VAL A 232 3.48 0.72 -20.68
C VAL A 232 4.71 1.60 -20.87
N ALA A 233 4.61 2.59 -21.76
CA ALA A 233 5.71 3.49 -22.05
C ALA A 233 5.25 4.95 -22.05
N ALA A 234 6.08 5.82 -21.51
CA ALA A 234 5.92 7.27 -21.57
C ALA A 234 7.15 7.88 -22.24
N LEU A 235 6.93 8.88 -23.11
CA LEU A 235 7.99 9.59 -23.80
C LEU A 235 7.82 11.09 -23.59
N ALA A 236 8.89 11.76 -23.17
CA ALA A 236 8.96 13.22 -23.09
C ALA A 236 10.14 13.73 -23.93
N VAL A 237 9.96 14.91 -24.50
CA VAL A 237 11.00 15.64 -25.22
C VAL A 237 11.34 16.90 -24.43
N VAL A 238 12.63 17.08 -24.14
CA VAL A 238 13.16 18.22 -23.36
C VAL A 238 14.27 18.88 -24.18
N SER A 239 14.32 20.22 -24.24
CA SER A 239 15.41 20.91 -24.94
C SER A 239 16.74 20.78 -24.18
N LYS A 240 17.86 20.72 -24.91
CA LYS A 240 19.21 20.64 -24.30
C LYS A 240 19.56 21.89 -23.50
N GLU A 241 19.11 23.06 -23.95
CA GLU A 241 19.27 24.31 -23.21
C GLU A 241 18.54 24.26 -21.88
N LEU A 242 17.32 23.69 -21.84
CA LEU A 242 16.61 23.47 -20.58
C LEU A 242 17.40 22.53 -19.68
N LEU A 243 17.97 21.43 -20.17
CA LEU A 243 18.83 20.53 -19.37
C LEU A 243 20.14 21.18 -18.88
N ARG A 244 20.71 22.10 -19.67
CA ARG A 244 21.94 22.84 -19.33
C ARG A 244 21.71 23.94 -18.29
N ASP A 245 20.61 24.67 -18.40
CA ASP A 245 20.22 25.74 -17.47
C ASP A 245 19.25 25.29 -16.37
N SER A 246 18.93 23.98 -16.33
CA SER A 246 17.97 23.40 -15.39
C SER A 246 18.29 23.73 -13.95
N SER A 247 17.33 24.36 -13.28
CA SER A 247 17.24 24.36 -11.82
C SER A 247 16.76 22.97 -11.34
N PRO A 248 17.15 22.51 -10.13
CA PRO A 248 16.69 21.23 -9.58
C PRO A 248 15.17 21.04 -9.55
N SER A 249 14.40 22.13 -9.58
CA SER A 249 12.94 22.13 -9.66
C SER A 249 12.38 21.76 -11.04
N ALA A 250 13.05 22.14 -12.14
CA ALA A 250 12.59 21.80 -13.49
C ALA A 250 12.78 20.31 -13.79
N GLU A 251 13.89 19.75 -13.31
CA GLU A 251 14.21 18.33 -13.39
C GLU A 251 13.21 17.47 -12.59
N MET A 252 12.83 17.95 -11.40
CA MET A 252 11.80 17.33 -10.55
C MET A 252 10.45 17.30 -11.28
N LEU A 253 10.05 18.41 -11.90
CA LEU A 253 8.77 18.51 -12.59
C LEU A 253 8.67 17.53 -13.77
N VAL A 254 9.71 17.41 -14.60
CA VAL A 254 9.71 16.49 -15.75
C VAL A 254 9.67 15.03 -15.29
N ARG A 255 10.42 14.70 -14.24
CA ARG A 255 10.38 13.36 -13.64
C ARG A 255 9.00 13.06 -13.08
N ASP A 256 8.47 13.94 -12.24
CA ASP A 256 7.21 13.74 -11.56
C ASP A 256 6.07 13.62 -12.57
N ALA A 257 6.09 14.41 -13.64
CA ALA A 257 5.12 14.31 -14.74
C ALA A 257 5.22 12.98 -15.50
N LEU A 258 6.43 12.48 -15.76
CA LEU A 258 6.62 11.18 -16.43
C LEU A 258 6.18 10.01 -15.53
N VAL A 259 6.53 10.06 -14.25
CA VAL A 259 6.12 9.09 -13.24
C VAL A 259 4.61 9.10 -13.10
N SER A 260 4.00 10.27 -12.87
CA SER A 260 2.56 10.39 -12.69
C SER A 260 1.79 9.95 -13.93
N ALA A 261 2.25 10.28 -15.13
CA ALA A 261 1.61 9.85 -16.37
C ALA A 261 1.66 8.32 -16.54
N SER A 262 2.80 7.70 -16.20
CA SER A 262 2.93 6.24 -16.25
C SER A 262 2.05 5.55 -15.20
N ALA A 263 2.01 6.08 -13.98
CA ALA A 263 1.18 5.60 -12.88
C ALA A 263 -0.31 5.70 -13.19
N GLN A 264 -0.74 6.88 -13.66
CA GLN A 264 -2.10 7.14 -14.12
C GLN A 264 -2.56 6.14 -15.17
N ARG A 265 -1.71 5.87 -16.17
CA ARG A 265 -2.08 4.95 -17.25
C ARG A 265 -2.21 3.51 -16.76
N VAL A 266 -1.35 3.07 -15.85
CA VAL A 266 -1.42 1.72 -15.24
C VAL A 266 -2.74 1.57 -14.48
N ASP A 267 -3.04 2.49 -13.57
CA ASP A 267 -4.26 2.43 -12.75
C ASP A 267 -5.54 2.56 -13.60
N GLN A 268 -5.57 3.48 -14.56
CA GLN A 268 -6.71 3.65 -15.48
C GLN A 268 -6.98 2.36 -16.27
N THR A 269 -5.92 1.69 -16.74
CA THR A 269 -6.08 0.43 -17.48
C THR A 269 -6.54 -0.68 -16.53
N PHE A 270 -5.99 -0.74 -15.31
CA PHE A 270 -6.32 -1.73 -14.30
C PHE A 270 -7.79 -1.68 -13.86
N PHE A 271 -8.30 -0.49 -13.54
CA PHE A 271 -9.69 -0.29 -13.12
C PHE A 271 -10.67 -0.08 -14.28
N SER A 272 -10.26 -0.26 -15.53
CA SER A 272 -11.17 -0.13 -16.68
C SER A 272 -12.11 -1.32 -16.85
N THR A 273 -13.19 -1.09 -17.60
CA THR A 273 -14.06 -2.14 -18.17
C THR A 273 -13.60 -2.60 -19.56
N SER A 274 -12.50 -2.05 -20.07
CA SER A 274 -12.04 -2.29 -21.44
C SER A 274 -11.58 -3.71 -21.68
N ALA A 275 -11.89 -4.23 -22.87
CA ALA A 275 -11.38 -5.50 -23.35
C ALA A 275 -9.87 -5.46 -23.60
N ALA A 276 -9.22 -6.62 -23.49
CA ALA A 276 -7.81 -6.75 -23.86
C ALA A 276 -7.65 -6.39 -25.35
N ALA A 277 -6.69 -5.54 -25.65
CA ALA A 277 -6.25 -5.31 -27.01
C ALA A 277 -5.07 -6.26 -27.27
N PRO A 278 -5.19 -7.22 -28.21
CA PRO A 278 -4.14 -8.22 -28.46
C PRO A 278 -2.77 -7.56 -28.66
N ASN A 279 -1.79 -7.96 -27.85
CA ASN A 279 -0.41 -7.44 -27.86
C ASN A 279 -0.24 -5.94 -27.54
N VAL A 280 -1.30 -5.24 -27.11
CA VAL A 280 -1.27 -3.78 -26.86
C VAL A 280 -1.60 -3.45 -25.41
N SER A 281 -2.72 -3.96 -24.87
CA SER A 281 -3.13 -3.67 -23.49
C SER A 281 -3.84 -4.85 -22.83
N PRO A 282 -3.63 -5.04 -21.52
CA PRO A 282 -4.38 -6.05 -20.77
C PRO A 282 -5.87 -5.69 -20.70
N ALA A 283 -6.71 -6.68 -20.42
CA ALA A 283 -8.11 -6.42 -20.06
C ALA A 283 -8.17 -5.78 -18.68
N GLY A 284 -8.97 -4.74 -18.51
CA GLY A 284 -9.22 -4.16 -17.20
C GLY A 284 -9.92 -5.15 -16.27
N ILE A 285 -9.75 -4.99 -14.96
CA ILE A 285 -10.26 -5.94 -13.97
C ILE A 285 -11.79 -5.94 -13.89
N LEU A 286 -12.42 -4.81 -14.24
CA LEU A 286 -13.87 -4.64 -14.29
C LEU A 286 -14.49 -5.17 -15.59
N ASN A 287 -13.68 -5.57 -16.57
CA ASN A 287 -14.19 -6.13 -17.82
C ASN A 287 -15.03 -7.39 -17.56
N GLY A 288 -16.26 -7.41 -18.07
CA GLY A 288 -17.22 -8.50 -17.89
C GLY A 288 -17.86 -8.57 -16.51
N VAL A 289 -17.64 -7.56 -15.65
CA VAL A 289 -18.35 -7.40 -14.36
C VAL A 289 -19.48 -6.41 -14.57
N THR A 290 -20.69 -6.76 -14.14
CA THR A 290 -21.84 -5.84 -14.18
C THR A 290 -21.76 -4.89 -12.98
N ALA A 291 -21.81 -3.58 -13.22
CA ALA A 291 -21.90 -2.57 -12.17
C ALA A 291 -23.17 -2.80 -11.33
N ILE A 292 -23.02 -2.74 -10.01
CA ILE A 292 -24.15 -2.68 -9.08
C ILE A 292 -24.62 -1.22 -9.02
N SER A 293 -25.93 -0.98 -9.07
CA SER A 293 -26.50 0.36 -8.89
C SER A 293 -26.40 0.79 -7.43
N SER A 294 -25.98 2.03 -7.19
CA SER A 294 -25.96 2.57 -5.82
C SER A 294 -27.36 2.62 -5.20
N ALA A 295 -27.44 2.26 -3.91
CA ALA A 295 -28.65 2.27 -3.11
C ALA A 295 -28.98 3.66 -2.53
N GLY A 296 -28.13 4.67 -2.76
CA GLY A 296 -28.37 6.06 -2.38
C GLY A 296 -27.22 6.70 -1.59
N PRO A 297 -27.27 8.04 -1.40
CA PRO A 297 -26.17 8.83 -0.83
C PRO A 297 -26.05 8.76 0.70
N ASP A 298 -27.09 8.25 1.37
CA ASP A 298 -27.21 8.22 2.83
C ASP A 298 -26.42 7.06 3.47
N VAL A 299 -26.20 7.13 4.79
CA VAL A 299 -25.46 6.09 5.54
C VAL A 299 -26.07 4.70 5.35
N GLU A 300 -27.40 4.60 5.29
CA GLU A 300 -28.10 3.34 5.03
C GLU A 300 -27.85 2.82 3.61
N GLY A 301 -27.78 3.72 2.62
CA GLY A 301 -27.45 3.41 1.23
C GLY A 301 -26.03 2.84 1.12
N VAL A 302 -25.05 3.45 1.78
CA VAL A 302 -23.67 2.93 1.84
C VAL A 302 -23.62 1.51 2.42
N ILE A 303 -24.37 1.24 3.50
CA ILE A 303 -24.40 -0.09 4.11
C ILE A 303 -25.06 -1.11 3.18
N ALA A 304 -26.14 -0.73 2.48
CA ALA A 304 -26.80 -1.58 1.50
C ALA A 304 -25.88 -1.89 0.31
N ASP A 305 -25.15 -0.90 -0.17
CA ASP A 305 -24.16 -0.99 -1.23
C ASP A 305 -23.01 -1.92 -0.86
N VAL A 306 -22.44 -1.76 0.34
CA VAL A 306 -21.38 -2.65 0.84
C VAL A 306 -21.90 -4.10 0.98
N LYS A 307 -23.13 -4.29 1.45
CA LYS A 307 -23.75 -5.64 1.49
C LYS A 307 -23.91 -6.24 0.10
N ALA A 308 -24.31 -5.43 -0.88
CA ALA A 308 -24.45 -5.87 -2.27
C ALA A 308 -23.08 -6.24 -2.88
N LEU A 309 -22.02 -5.50 -2.55
CA LEU A 309 -20.65 -5.82 -2.93
C LEU A 309 -20.16 -7.13 -2.31
N TYR A 310 -20.47 -7.41 -1.04
CA TYR A 310 -20.09 -8.68 -0.40
C TYR A 310 -20.87 -9.90 -0.91
N ALA A 311 -22.13 -9.73 -1.34
CA ALA A 311 -22.99 -10.82 -1.77
C ALA A 311 -22.37 -11.80 -2.79
N PRO A 312 -21.75 -11.35 -3.90
CA PRO A 312 -21.10 -12.27 -4.85
C PRO A 312 -19.92 -13.05 -4.25
N PHE A 313 -19.13 -12.43 -3.35
CA PHE A 313 -18.02 -13.10 -2.69
C PHE A 313 -18.49 -14.15 -1.67
N ILE A 314 -19.55 -13.85 -0.92
CA ILE A 314 -20.17 -14.78 0.02
C ILE A 314 -20.79 -15.97 -0.73
N ALA A 315 -21.51 -15.72 -1.82
CA ALA A 315 -22.07 -16.77 -2.67
C ALA A 315 -20.98 -17.70 -3.24
N ALA A 316 -19.82 -17.13 -3.59
CA ALA A 316 -18.65 -17.87 -4.06
C ALA A 316 -17.81 -18.52 -2.93
N LYS A 317 -18.23 -18.41 -1.66
CA LYS A 317 -17.49 -18.86 -0.47
C LYS A 317 -16.06 -18.33 -0.41
N ASN A 318 -15.88 -17.06 -0.78
CA ASN A 318 -14.58 -16.43 -0.99
C ASN A 318 -14.46 -15.04 -0.32
N ALA A 319 -15.01 -14.90 0.88
CA ALA A 319 -15.15 -13.60 1.55
C ALA A 319 -13.96 -13.21 2.47
N ALA A 320 -12.84 -13.95 2.43
CA ALA A 320 -11.67 -13.66 3.27
C ALA A 320 -10.61 -12.86 2.51
N GLY A 321 -10.02 -11.84 3.15
CA GLY A 321 -8.93 -11.04 2.58
C GLY A 321 -9.40 -10.12 1.45
N LEU A 322 -10.54 -9.47 1.66
CA LEU A 322 -11.11 -8.50 0.73
C LEU A 322 -10.50 -7.11 0.98
N GLU A 323 -10.38 -6.33 -0.09
CA GLU A 323 -9.88 -4.96 -0.03
C GLU A 323 -10.74 -4.06 -0.92
N PHE A 324 -11.07 -2.88 -0.41
CA PHE A 324 -11.77 -1.84 -1.15
C PHE A 324 -10.79 -0.94 -1.89
N ALA A 325 -11.16 -0.51 -3.09
CA ALA A 325 -10.49 0.53 -3.85
C ALA A 325 -11.51 1.59 -4.28
N THR A 326 -11.19 2.86 -4.08
CA THR A 326 -12.05 3.98 -4.50
C THR A 326 -11.25 5.27 -4.72
N THR A 327 -11.93 6.35 -5.09
CA THR A 327 -11.35 7.68 -5.25
C THR A 327 -11.13 8.37 -3.91
N GLN A 328 -10.13 9.25 -3.82
CA GLN A 328 -9.88 10.01 -2.58
C GLN A 328 -11.03 10.95 -2.21
N SER A 329 -11.78 11.44 -3.21
CA SER A 329 -12.99 12.24 -2.99
C SER A 329 -14.09 11.43 -2.30
N LEU A 330 -14.38 10.22 -2.78
CA LEU A 330 -15.40 9.35 -2.19
C LEU A 330 -14.98 8.87 -0.80
N ALA A 331 -13.70 8.53 -0.61
CA ALA A 331 -13.17 8.13 0.69
C ALA A 331 -13.31 9.25 1.75
N LYS A 332 -13.07 10.51 1.37
CA LYS A 332 -13.30 11.68 2.24
C LYS A 332 -14.79 11.87 2.53
N ALA A 333 -15.64 11.74 1.51
CA ALA A 333 -17.08 11.89 1.68
C ALA A 333 -17.63 10.85 2.68
N LEU A 334 -17.23 9.58 2.53
CA LEU A 334 -17.54 8.49 3.45
C LEU A 334 -17.05 8.76 4.88
N GLY A 335 -15.81 9.25 5.03
CA GLY A 335 -15.26 9.58 6.35
C GLY A 335 -15.94 10.76 7.05
N LEU A 336 -16.55 11.67 6.29
CA LEU A 336 -17.27 12.84 6.82
C LEU A 336 -18.74 12.56 7.13
N MET A 337 -19.28 11.40 6.73
CA MET A 337 -20.67 11.05 7.03
C MET A 337 -20.89 10.90 8.53
N GLN A 338 -21.92 11.58 9.04
CA GLN A 338 -22.33 11.49 10.42
C GLN A 338 -23.70 10.81 10.51
N ASN A 339 -23.90 10.05 11.58
CA ASN A 339 -25.21 9.55 11.92
C ASN A 339 -26.08 10.66 12.53
N VAL A 340 -27.37 10.38 12.71
CA VAL A 340 -28.33 11.31 13.33
C VAL A 340 -27.97 11.74 14.76
N MET A 341 -27.03 11.05 15.41
CA MET A 341 -26.51 11.37 16.75
C MET A 341 -25.21 12.19 16.72
N GLY A 342 -24.73 12.61 15.55
CA GLY A 342 -23.52 13.42 15.38
C GLY A 342 -22.20 12.65 15.47
N ASN A 343 -22.23 11.33 15.55
CA ASN A 343 -21.02 10.50 15.49
C ASN A 343 -20.68 10.16 14.04
N PHE A 344 -19.39 10.09 13.71
CA PHE A 344 -18.93 9.61 12.41
C PHE A 344 -19.41 8.18 12.16
N ALA A 345 -20.06 7.95 11.03
CA ALA A 345 -20.62 6.66 10.65
C ALA A 345 -19.52 5.62 10.38
N PHE A 346 -18.37 6.07 9.84
CA PHE A 346 -17.24 5.21 9.52
C PHE A 346 -15.93 5.76 10.12
N PRO A 347 -15.71 5.55 11.44
CA PRO A 347 -14.50 6.02 12.10
C PRO A 347 -13.29 5.24 11.58
N GLY A 348 -12.27 5.95 11.08
CA GLY A 348 -11.02 5.35 10.58
C GLY A 348 -10.80 5.45 9.07
N LEU A 349 -11.70 6.10 8.32
CA LEU A 349 -11.40 6.52 6.95
C LEU A 349 -10.66 7.86 6.93
N SER A 350 -9.65 7.95 6.07
CA SER A 350 -8.91 9.17 5.76
C SER A 350 -8.83 9.38 4.25
N ALA A 351 -8.24 10.51 3.82
CA ALA A 351 -8.02 10.84 2.42
C ALA A 351 -7.25 9.76 1.64
N ASN A 352 -6.33 9.06 2.28
CA ASN A 352 -5.49 8.02 1.67
C ASN A 352 -6.06 6.61 1.88
N GLY A 353 -7.31 6.52 2.35
CA GLY A 353 -7.94 5.26 2.72
C GLY A 353 -7.91 4.99 4.23
N GLY A 354 -8.14 3.74 4.62
CA GLY A 354 -8.31 3.34 6.02
C GLY A 354 -8.96 1.97 6.16
N ALA A 355 -9.83 1.81 7.15
CA ALA A 355 -10.65 0.62 7.31
C ALA A 355 -12.13 0.97 7.09
N LEU A 356 -12.76 0.37 6.08
CA LEU A 356 -14.19 0.45 5.86
C LEU A 356 -14.84 -0.83 6.39
N LEU A 357 -15.56 -0.72 7.51
CA LEU A 357 -16.30 -1.83 8.12
C LEU A 357 -15.45 -3.09 8.42
N GLY A 358 -14.15 -2.90 8.68
CA GLY A 358 -13.21 -3.96 9.07
C GLY A 358 -12.27 -4.42 7.96
N ASP A 359 -12.56 -4.11 6.69
CA ASP A 359 -11.69 -4.41 5.55
C ASP A 359 -10.90 -3.15 5.13
N LYS A 360 -9.69 -3.37 4.59
CA LYS A 360 -8.81 -2.26 4.16
C LYS A 360 -9.45 -1.55 2.97
N LEU A 361 -9.40 -0.21 2.98
CA LEU A 361 -9.77 0.63 1.86
C LEU A 361 -8.54 1.41 1.41
N THR A 362 -8.21 1.27 0.14
CA THR A 362 -7.12 1.99 -0.53
C THR A 362 -7.73 3.06 -1.45
N ALA A 363 -7.31 4.31 -1.31
CA ALA A 363 -7.88 5.43 -2.06
C ALA A 363 -6.85 6.06 -3.00
N GLY A 364 -7.23 6.32 -4.25
CA GLY A 364 -6.37 7.02 -5.21
C GLY A 364 -7.15 7.71 -6.32
N ASP A 365 -6.57 8.74 -6.91
CA ASP A 365 -7.26 9.62 -7.87
C ASP A 365 -7.45 9.00 -9.27
N ASN A 366 -6.84 7.84 -9.52
CA ASN A 366 -6.86 7.17 -10.82
C ASN A 366 -7.97 6.11 -10.97
N VAL A 367 -8.83 5.96 -9.95
CA VAL A 367 -10.03 5.12 -9.98
C VAL A 367 -11.16 5.90 -10.66
N GLY A 368 -12.10 5.21 -11.33
CA GLY A 368 -13.22 5.88 -11.98
C GLY A 368 -14.07 6.71 -11.01
N ALA A 369 -14.59 7.84 -11.50
CA ALA A 369 -15.39 8.74 -10.68
C ALA A 369 -16.68 8.03 -10.25
N GLY A 370 -16.91 7.92 -8.93
CA GLY A 370 -18.06 7.19 -8.39
C GLY A 370 -17.87 5.67 -8.31
N ASP A 371 -16.67 5.15 -8.62
CA ASP A 371 -16.41 3.72 -8.49
C ASP A 371 -16.07 3.36 -7.03
N LEU A 372 -16.88 2.49 -6.43
CA LEU A 372 -16.53 1.74 -5.22
C LEU A 372 -16.30 0.29 -5.59
N ILE A 373 -15.04 -0.13 -5.54
CA ILE A 373 -14.60 -1.44 -6.01
C ILE A 373 -14.24 -2.31 -4.82
N LEU A 374 -14.78 -3.52 -4.77
CA LEU A 374 -14.39 -4.55 -3.83
C LEU A 374 -13.65 -5.65 -4.60
N LEU A 375 -12.41 -5.94 -4.21
CA LEU A 375 -11.57 -6.92 -4.88
C LEU A 375 -10.87 -7.83 -3.88
N LYS A 376 -10.49 -9.02 -4.34
CA LYS A 376 -9.65 -9.95 -3.59
C LYS A 376 -8.25 -10.01 -4.20
N PRO A 377 -7.23 -9.39 -3.59
CA PRO A 377 -5.88 -9.30 -4.17
C PRO A 377 -5.27 -10.68 -4.49
N SER A 378 -5.55 -11.70 -3.66
CA SER A 378 -5.01 -13.06 -3.85
C SER A 378 -5.54 -13.78 -5.10
N ASP A 379 -6.67 -13.34 -5.65
CA ASP A 379 -7.31 -13.91 -6.85
C ASP A 379 -7.05 -13.06 -8.10
N ILE A 380 -6.07 -12.16 -8.04
CA ILE A 380 -5.57 -11.37 -9.16
C ILE A 380 -4.10 -11.71 -9.35
N TYR A 381 -3.75 -12.14 -10.56
CA TYR A 381 -2.36 -12.36 -10.93
C TYR A 381 -1.74 -11.09 -11.50
N LYS A 382 -0.52 -10.76 -11.08
CA LYS A 382 0.35 -9.78 -11.72
C LYS A 382 1.66 -10.45 -12.15
N ILE A 383 2.18 -10.09 -13.32
CA ILE A 383 3.54 -10.51 -13.69
C ILE A 383 4.52 -9.85 -12.72
N GLY A 384 5.51 -10.62 -12.25
CA GLY A 384 6.59 -10.08 -11.41
C GLY A 384 7.28 -8.89 -12.10
N ASP A 385 7.48 -7.81 -11.38
CA ASP A 385 8.00 -6.56 -11.95
C ASP A 385 9.42 -6.79 -12.49
N ARG A 386 9.63 -6.52 -13.78
CA ARG A 386 10.96 -6.65 -14.42
C ARG A 386 11.76 -5.34 -14.34
N GLY A 387 11.31 -4.40 -13.51
CA GLY A 387 11.90 -3.09 -13.32
C GLY A 387 11.44 -2.07 -14.36
N VAL A 388 11.70 -0.81 -14.04
CA VAL A 388 11.47 0.33 -14.95
C VAL A 388 12.73 0.58 -15.77
N GLU A 389 12.60 0.58 -17.10
CA GLU A 389 13.70 0.91 -18.01
C GLU A 389 13.61 2.38 -18.44
N VAL A 390 14.66 3.16 -18.21
CA VAL A 390 14.78 4.54 -18.68
C VAL A 390 15.83 4.62 -19.78
N SER A 391 15.43 4.97 -21.00
CA SER A 391 16.32 5.20 -22.14
C SER A 391 16.31 6.67 -22.57
N LEU A 392 17.44 7.14 -23.09
CA LEU A 392 17.65 8.53 -23.48
C LEU A 392 18.24 8.58 -24.90
N SER A 393 17.74 9.49 -25.75
CA SER A 393 18.26 9.65 -27.11
C SER A 393 18.27 11.10 -27.59
N THR A 394 19.39 11.49 -28.20
CA THR A 394 19.62 12.82 -28.79
C THR A 394 19.51 12.80 -30.33
N GLU A 395 19.46 11.61 -30.92
CA GLU A 395 19.48 11.39 -32.38
C GLU A 395 18.16 10.81 -32.90
N ALA A 396 17.17 10.64 -32.03
CA ALA A 396 15.86 10.11 -32.40
C ALA A 396 15.09 11.06 -33.33
N ALA A 397 14.28 10.49 -34.22
CA ALA A 397 13.21 11.19 -34.91
C ALA A 397 11.88 10.77 -34.29
N ILE A 398 11.07 11.75 -33.85
CA ILE A 398 9.86 11.50 -33.07
C ILE A 398 8.66 12.17 -33.74
N GLN A 399 7.56 11.43 -33.86
CA GLN A 399 6.28 12.01 -34.23
C GLN A 399 5.71 12.74 -33.01
N MET A 400 5.53 14.06 -33.11
CA MET A 400 4.99 14.90 -32.03
C MET A 400 3.46 14.79 -31.97
N ALA A 401 2.96 13.58 -31.75
CA ALA A 401 1.55 13.28 -31.60
C ALA A 401 1.33 12.44 -30.33
N ASP A 402 0.18 12.60 -29.71
CA ASP A 402 -0.30 11.75 -28.61
C ASP A 402 -0.80 10.38 -29.10
N ASN A 403 -1.04 10.23 -30.41
CA ASN A 403 -1.43 9.00 -31.10
C ASN A 403 -0.52 8.69 -32.32
N PRO A 404 0.77 8.39 -32.12
CA PRO A 404 1.67 8.09 -33.23
C PRO A 404 1.25 6.79 -33.95
N ASP A 405 1.19 6.83 -35.29
CA ASP A 405 0.76 5.69 -36.12
C ASP A 405 1.94 4.81 -36.57
N GLY A 406 3.18 5.25 -36.31
CA GLY A 406 4.38 4.56 -36.76
C GLY A 406 4.51 3.13 -36.22
N ALA A 407 4.43 2.15 -37.13
CA ALA A 407 4.56 0.73 -36.83
C ALA A 407 5.72 0.11 -37.62
N SER A 408 6.61 -0.64 -36.96
CA SER A 408 7.77 -1.25 -37.63
C SER A 408 7.43 -2.55 -38.35
N ASP A 409 6.37 -3.22 -37.91
CA ASP A 409 5.84 -4.46 -38.49
C ASP A 409 4.89 -4.20 -39.66
N THR A 410 4.14 -3.09 -39.61
CA THR A 410 3.24 -2.66 -40.70
C THR A 410 3.43 -1.16 -41.00
N PRO A 411 4.51 -0.76 -41.70
CA PRO A 411 4.84 0.65 -41.89
C PRO A 411 3.72 1.45 -42.56
N VAL A 412 3.30 2.53 -41.89
CA VAL A 412 2.38 3.54 -42.42
C VAL A 412 3.11 4.87 -42.61
N ALA A 413 2.62 5.71 -43.53
CA ALA A 413 3.23 7.00 -43.81
C ALA A 413 3.05 7.95 -42.61
N ASN A 414 4.16 8.29 -41.94
CA ASN A 414 4.14 9.23 -40.83
C ASN A 414 3.89 10.66 -41.33
N ALA A 415 2.93 11.37 -40.72
CA ALA A 415 2.52 12.70 -41.17
C ALA A 415 3.58 13.79 -40.93
N SER A 416 4.42 13.68 -39.90
CA SER A 416 5.58 14.55 -39.65
C SER A 416 6.41 13.99 -38.49
N VAL A 417 7.72 13.85 -38.68
CA VAL A 417 8.66 13.48 -37.60
C VAL A 417 9.64 14.63 -37.36
N VAL A 418 9.92 14.91 -36.09
CA VAL A 418 10.85 15.94 -35.66
C VAL A 418 12.17 15.29 -35.26
N SER A 419 13.28 15.74 -35.86
CA SER A 419 14.61 15.29 -35.49
C SER A 419 15.07 15.97 -34.19
N MET A 420 15.43 15.16 -33.20
CA MET A 420 15.98 15.66 -31.92
C MET A 420 17.37 16.28 -32.11
N PHE A 421 18.09 15.86 -33.15
CA PHE A 421 19.37 16.45 -33.51
C PHE A 421 19.20 17.87 -34.07
N GLN A 422 18.26 18.08 -35.00
CA GLN A 422 18.03 19.40 -35.60
C GLN A 422 17.40 20.41 -34.63
N THR A 423 16.64 19.93 -33.65
CA THR A 423 15.92 20.77 -32.68
C THR A 423 16.66 20.95 -31.36
N GLU A 424 17.92 20.51 -31.27
CA GLU A 424 18.73 20.54 -30.05
C GLU A 424 17.95 20.04 -28.81
N SER A 425 17.26 18.90 -28.97
CA SER A 425 16.39 18.31 -27.96
C SER A 425 16.84 16.90 -27.57
N VAL A 426 16.36 16.42 -26.43
CA VAL A 426 16.63 15.10 -25.85
C VAL A 426 15.31 14.40 -25.59
N ALA A 427 15.18 13.17 -26.08
CA ALA A 427 14.07 12.30 -25.80
C ALA A 427 14.36 11.43 -24.58
N ILE A 428 13.43 11.41 -23.63
CA ILE A 428 13.45 10.56 -22.45
C ILE A 428 12.30 9.56 -22.59
N LYS A 429 12.62 8.27 -22.57
CA LYS A 429 11.66 7.18 -22.68
C LYS A 429 11.70 6.35 -21.41
N VAL A 430 10.54 6.15 -20.79
CA VAL A 430 10.36 5.25 -19.65
C VAL A 430 9.50 4.08 -20.10
N VAL A 431 9.93 2.85 -19.85
CA VAL A 431 9.20 1.62 -20.20
C VAL A 431 9.07 0.73 -18.98
N ARG A 432 7.84 0.34 -18.66
CA ARG A 432 7.53 -0.64 -17.60
C ARG A 432 6.80 -1.83 -18.22
N PRO A 433 7.36 -3.05 -18.19
CA PRO A 433 6.65 -4.25 -18.60
C PRO A 433 5.68 -4.68 -17.49
N LEU A 434 4.40 -4.82 -17.82
CA LEU A 434 3.34 -5.20 -16.89
C LEU A 434 2.28 -6.04 -17.61
N ASN A 435 1.70 -7.01 -16.90
CA ASN A 435 0.42 -7.63 -17.27
C ASN A 435 -0.27 -8.14 -16.00
N PHE A 436 -1.59 -8.17 -16.01
CA PHE A 436 -2.42 -8.66 -14.93
C PHE A 436 -3.68 -9.35 -15.47
N ALA A 437 -4.22 -10.30 -14.72
CA ALA A 437 -5.44 -11.00 -15.08
C ALA A 437 -6.18 -11.54 -13.85
N LYS A 438 -7.51 -11.69 -13.99
CA LYS A 438 -8.36 -12.35 -12.99
C LYS A 438 -8.08 -13.84 -12.95
N ARG A 439 -7.87 -14.40 -11.75
CA ARG A 439 -7.81 -15.85 -11.52
C ARG A 439 -9.20 -16.49 -11.47
N ARG A 440 -10.21 -15.71 -11.07
CA ARG A 440 -11.62 -16.12 -10.93
C ARG A 440 -12.53 -15.04 -11.48
N ALA A 441 -13.69 -15.45 -12.03
CA ALA A 441 -14.71 -14.50 -12.47
C ALA A 441 -15.23 -13.63 -11.31
N SER A 442 -15.36 -14.21 -10.10
CA SER A 442 -15.80 -13.53 -8.88
C SER A 442 -14.70 -12.81 -8.09
N ALA A 443 -13.57 -12.47 -8.73
CA ALA A 443 -12.46 -11.80 -8.05
C ALA A 443 -12.75 -10.32 -7.71
N VAL A 444 -13.70 -9.69 -8.39
CA VAL A 444 -14.04 -8.27 -8.26
C VAL A 444 -15.54 -8.04 -8.38
N ALA A 445 -16.06 -7.12 -7.57
CA ALA A 445 -17.39 -6.50 -7.72
C ALA A 445 -17.24 -4.98 -7.59
N TYR A 446 -18.08 -4.21 -8.26
CA TYR A 446 -18.03 -2.75 -8.15
C TYR A 446 -19.41 -2.10 -8.25
N ILE A 447 -19.51 -0.90 -7.68
CA ILE A 447 -20.60 0.05 -7.87
C ILE A 447 -20.05 1.15 -8.76
N GLY A 448 -20.76 1.48 -9.83
CA GLY A 448 -20.29 2.46 -10.84
C GLY A 448 -20.79 3.89 -10.65
N ASP A 449 -21.78 4.09 -9.79
CA ASP A 449 -22.48 5.39 -9.61
C ASP A 449 -22.62 5.73 -8.12
N ALA A 450 -21.58 5.51 -7.32
CA ALA A 450 -21.60 5.83 -5.91
C ALA A 450 -21.48 7.35 -5.71
N ASP A 451 -22.56 7.99 -5.26
CA ASP A 451 -22.60 9.39 -4.86
C ASP A 451 -22.81 9.49 -3.35
N TYR A 452 -21.79 9.23 -2.55
CA TYR A 452 -21.93 9.22 -1.08
C TYR A 452 -21.70 10.61 -0.48
N GLY A 453 -22.57 11.01 0.45
CA GLY A 453 -22.40 12.26 1.20
C GLY A 453 -22.90 13.52 0.50
N THR A 454 -23.54 13.43 -0.66
CA THR A 454 -24.33 14.53 -1.20
C THR A 454 -25.61 14.69 -0.37
N PRO A 455 -25.95 15.91 0.10
CA PRO A 455 -27.20 16.12 0.80
C PRO A 455 -28.35 15.84 -0.17
N VAL A 456 -29.27 14.95 0.22
CA VAL A 456 -30.53 14.74 -0.51
C VAL A 456 -31.26 16.07 -0.56
N VAL A 457 -31.25 16.73 -1.73
CA VAL A 457 -32.09 17.89 -1.97
C VAL A 457 -33.50 17.36 -2.21
N THR A 458 -34.31 17.30 -1.16
CA THR A 458 -35.75 17.05 -1.32
C THR A 458 -36.35 18.17 -2.16
N PRO A 459 -37.06 17.87 -3.27
CA PRO A 459 -37.68 18.88 -4.13
C PRO A 459 -38.76 19.70 -3.44
#